data_AF-A0A2T2YF28-F1
#
_entry.id   AF-A0A2T2YF28-F1
#
_cell.length_a   1.000
_cell.length_b   1.000
_cell.length_c   1.000
_cell.angle_alpha   90.00
_cell.angle_beta   90.00
_cell.angle_gamma   90.00
#
_symmetry.space_group_name_H-M   'P 1'
#
loop_
_entity.id
_entity.type
_entity.pdbx_description
1 polymer ?
#
loop_
_entity_poly.entity_id
_entity_poly.type
_entity_poly.pdbx_seq_one_letter_code
_entity_poly.pdbx_strand_id
1 'polypeptide(L)'
;MLYFSHPLWKVLIPLLTIALVSFISQKKLHYSWQGDFLFVPPPYKMLLFWILVFGSYMLGTDYFWHWRGDWDFSAWQQQPVFTSIARVFAVVMAGPVAEEMLFRGLLLTRLKRTGLNPWMSLLLVTSAWAGIHVEYSWGIIFLIFGNGLLLGLSLYSSRSLLVPILLHIIWNGYAVW
;
A
#
# COMPACT_ATOMS: atom_id res chain seq x y z
N MET A 1 -16.13 -10.83 18.71
CA MET A 1 -15.16 -9.90 18.08
C MET A 1 -13.82 -9.79 18.84
N LEU A 2 -13.39 -10.81 19.60
CA LEU A 2 -12.14 -10.75 20.40
C LEU A 2 -10.93 -11.47 19.77
N TYR A 3 -11.10 -12.17 18.63
CA TYR A 3 -10.02 -12.99 18.06
C TYR A 3 -9.04 -12.21 17.17
N PHE A 4 -9.44 -11.09 16.56
CA PHE A 4 -8.61 -10.33 15.62
C PHE A 4 -7.77 -9.21 16.27
N SER A 5 -7.86 -9.00 17.58
CA SER A 5 -7.04 -8.01 18.29
C SER A 5 -5.61 -8.50 18.56
N HIS A 6 -5.34 -9.80 18.38
CA HIS A 6 -4.03 -10.37 18.65
C HIS A 6 -2.99 -9.87 17.62
N PRO A 7 -1.81 -9.38 18.06
CA PRO A 7 -0.77 -8.84 17.17
C PRO A 7 -0.34 -9.79 16.04
N LEU A 8 -0.41 -11.10 16.30
CA LEU A 8 -0.08 -12.12 15.31
C LEU A 8 -0.96 -12.01 14.05
N TRP A 9 -2.25 -11.71 14.16
CA TRP A 9 -3.11 -11.60 12.98
C TRP A 9 -2.72 -10.42 12.09
N LYS A 10 -2.24 -9.33 12.69
CA LYS A 10 -1.73 -8.17 11.95
C LYS A 10 -0.51 -8.54 11.09
N VAL A 11 0.30 -9.51 11.50
CA VAL A 11 1.43 -10.03 10.71
C VAL A 11 0.98 -11.12 9.73
N LEU A 12 0.16 -12.06 10.19
CA LEU A 12 -0.26 -13.22 9.40
C LEU A 12 -1.11 -12.82 8.19
N ILE A 13 -2.03 -11.85 8.34
CA ILE A 13 -2.92 -11.46 7.23
C ILE A 13 -2.12 -10.95 6.03
N PRO A 14 -1.21 -9.97 6.14
CA PRO A 14 -0.37 -9.55 5.02
C PRO A 14 0.46 -10.68 4.41
N LEU A 15 1.07 -11.54 5.25
CA LEU A 15 1.89 -12.65 4.75
C LEU A 15 1.05 -13.70 4.00
N LEU A 16 -0.15 -14.02 4.50
CA LEU A 16 -1.10 -14.90 3.84
C LEU A 16 -1.61 -14.28 2.53
N THR A 17 -1.87 -12.98 2.50
CA THR A 17 -2.22 -12.27 1.27
C THR A 17 -1.10 -12.34 0.24
N ILE A 18 0.15 -12.08 0.64
CA ILE A 18 1.33 -12.21 -0.24
C ILE A 18 1.41 -13.64 -0.79
N ALA A 19 1.30 -14.66 0.08
CA ALA A 19 1.36 -16.06 -0.33
C ALA A 19 0.21 -16.45 -1.28
N LEU A 20 -1.01 -16.01 -0.98
CA LEU A 20 -2.20 -16.30 -1.78
C LEU A 20 -2.13 -15.61 -3.14
N VAL A 21 -1.78 -14.32 -3.18
CA VAL A 21 -1.59 -13.57 -4.43
C VAL A 21 -0.50 -14.21 -5.27
N SER A 22 0.63 -14.60 -4.66
CA SER A 22 1.71 -15.32 -5.34
C SER A 22 1.22 -16.64 -5.92
N PHE A 23 0.49 -17.44 -5.13
CA PHE A 23 -0.04 -18.73 -5.56
C PHE A 23 -1.03 -18.58 -6.73
N ILE A 24 -2.04 -17.73 -6.60
CA ILE A 24 -3.04 -17.49 -7.64
C ILE A 24 -2.36 -16.99 -8.92
N SER A 25 -1.48 -16.00 -8.79
CA SER A 25 -0.80 -15.39 -9.94
C SER A 25 0.06 -16.40 -10.68
N GLN A 26 0.88 -17.17 -9.97
CA GLN A 26 1.83 -18.11 -10.59
C GLN A 26 1.16 -19.40 -11.06
N LYS A 27 0.23 -19.96 -10.27
CA LYS A 27 -0.32 -21.31 -10.49
C LYS A 27 -1.67 -21.35 -11.19
N LYS A 28 -2.48 -20.30 -11.06
CA LYS A 28 -3.81 -20.24 -11.70
C LYS A 28 -3.85 -19.31 -12.90
N LEU A 29 -3.12 -18.20 -12.84
CA LEU A 29 -3.15 -17.18 -13.88
C LEU A 29 -1.90 -17.18 -14.78
N HIS A 30 -0.84 -17.91 -14.39
CA HIS A 30 0.44 -17.98 -15.09
C HIS A 30 1.09 -16.61 -15.35
N TYR A 31 0.95 -15.69 -14.39
CA TYR A 31 1.55 -14.36 -14.46
C TYR A 31 3.03 -14.45 -14.08
N SER A 32 3.86 -13.70 -14.79
CA SER A 32 5.29 -13.56 -14.53
C SER A 32 5.56 -12.45 -13.51
N TRP A 33 6.56 -12.64 -12.65
CA TRP A 33 6.96 -11.62 -11.68
C TRP A 33 7.49 -10.36 -12.36
N GLN A 34 8.31 -10.52 -13.40
CA GLN A 34 8.91 -9.39 -14.10
C GLN A 34 7.97 -8.77 -15.15
N GLY A 35 7.22 -9.59 -15.90
CA GLY A 35 6.41 -9.10 -17.02
C GLY A 35 5.04 -8.56 -16.60
N ASP A 36 4.40 -9.21 -15.63
CA ASP A 36 3.03 -8.86 -15.22
C ASP A 36 2.99 -8.03 -13.96
N PHE A 37 3.70 -8.48 -12.93
CA PHE A 37 3.79 -7.75 -11.68
C PHE A 37 4.80 -6.62 -11.72
N LEU A 38 5.68 -6.57 -12.72
CA LEU A 38 6.71 -5.53 -12.84
C LEU A 38 7.59 -5.45 -11.58
N PHE A 39 7.95 -6.59 -10.98
CA PHE A 39 9.00 -6.67 -9.95
C PHE A 39 10.37 -6.54 -10.60
N VAL A 40 10.66 -5.32 -11.05
CA VAL A 40 11.92 -4.92 -11.68
C VAL A 40 12.46 -3.68 -10.98
N PRO A 41 13.79 -3.53 -10.83
CA PRO A 41 14.37 -2.31 -10.28
C PRO A 41 13.93 -1.07 -11.07
N PRO A 42 13.40 -0.02 -10.42
CA PRO A 42 13.00 1.18 -11.13
C PRO A 42 14.20 2.02 -11.55
N PRO A 43 14.07 2.86 -12.59
CA PRO A 43 15.03 3.92 -12.83
C PRO A 43 15.11 4.85 -11.61
N TYR A 44 16.30 5.06 -11.04
CA TYR A 44 16.44 5.84 -9.80
C TYR A 44 15.88 7.27 -9.92
N LYS A 45 15.95 7.89 -11.10
CA LYS A 45 15.37 9.23 -11.35
C LYS A 45 13.85 9.22 -11.21
N MET A 46 13.19 8.16 -11.67
CA MET A 46 11.74 8.00 -11.51
C MET A 46 11.38 7.74 -10.05
N LEU A 47 12.16 6.92 -9.35
CA LEU A 47 11.98 6.71 -7.92
C LEU A 47 12.13 8.03 -7.15
N LEU A 48 13.18 8.81 -7.41
CA LEU A 48 13.42 10.09 -6.76
C LEU A 48 12.30 11.10 -7.06
N PHE A 49 11.89 11.21 -8.32
CA PHE A 49 10.75 12.05 -8.71
C PHE A 49 9.50 11.71 -7.92
N TRP A 50 9.16 10.42 -7.82
CA TRP A 50 7.99 9.98 -7.08
C TRP A 50 8.12 10.15 -5.57
N ILE A 51 9.31 9.96 -4.99
CA ILE A 51 9.55 10.29 -3.57
C ILE A 51 9.28 11.77 -3.32
N LEU A 52 9.71 12.67 -4.22
CA LEU A 52 9.48 14.11 -4.06
C LEU A 52 8.00 14.47 -4.21
N VAL A 53 7.32 13.98 -5.25
CA VAL A 53 5.89 14.24 -5.46
C VAL A 53 5.06 13.70 -4.30
N PHE A 54 5.34 12.46 -3.91
CA PHE A 54 4.62 11.77 -2.85
C PHE A 54 4.89 12.38 -1.47
N GLY A 55 6.16 12.70 -1.18
CA GLY A 55 6.55 13.41 0.03
C GLY A 55 5.92 14.81 0.12
N SER A 56 5.83 15.53 -1.00
CA SER A 56 5.15 16.83 -1.06
C SER A 56 3.65 16.70 -0.78
N TYR A 57 3.00 15.68 -1.32
CA TYR A 57 1.60 15.38 -1.02
C TYR A 57 1.40 15.02 0.46
N MET A 58 2.24 14.12 0.99
CA MET A 58 2.18 13.65 2.37
C MET A 58 2.37 14.79 3.37
N LEU A 59 3.48 15.52 3.26
CA LEU A 59 3.81 16.61 4.18
C LEU A 59 2.91 17.82 3.98
N GLY A 60 2.53 18.13 2.73
CA GLY A 60 1.63 19.24 2.43
C GLY A 60 0.23 19.01 3.01
N THR A 61 -0.34 17.82 2.79
CA THR A 61 -1.67 17.52 3.33
C THR A 61 -1.67 17.46 4.86
N ASP A 62 -0.61 16.95 5.48
CA ASP A 62 -0.49 16.96 6.94
C ASP A 62 -0.30 18.37 7.49
N TYR A 63 0.46 19.24 6.82
CA TYR A 63 0.60 20.63 7.21
C TYR A 63 -0.74 21.40 7.19
N PHE A 64 -1.55 21.19 6.15
CA PHE A 64 -2.82 21.92 5.99
C PHE A 64 -3.99 21.33 6.78
N TRP A 65 -4.02 20.01 6.98
CA TRP A 65 -5.15 19.32 7.61
C TRP A 65 -4.82 18.80 9.02
N HIS A 66 -3.54 18.59 9.32
CA HIS A 66 -3.08 17.92 10.54
C HIS A 66 -3.75 16.56 10.74
N TRP A 67 -3.89 15.81 9.64
CA TRP A 67 -4.59 14.51 9.64
C TRP A 67 -3.82 13.45 10.44
N ARG A 68 -2.51 13.64 10.58
CA ARG A 68 -1.63 12.77 11.35
C ARG A 68 -1.83 12.94 12.86
N GLY A 69 -2.12 14.16 13.32
CA GLY A 69 -2.09 14.47 14.74
C GLY A 69 -0.67 14.65 15.28
N ASP A 70 -0.53 14.57 16.61
CA ASP A 70 0.75 14.76 17.30
C ASP A 70 1.64 13.50 17.25
N TRP A 71 2.93 13.68 17.49
CA TRP A 71 3.87 12.56 17.61
C TRP A 71 3.71 11.93 19.01
N ASP A 72 2.80 10.98 19.14
CA ASP A 72 2.53 10.28 20.40
C ASP A 72 2.71 8.76 20.27
N PHE A 73 3.85 8.27 20.79
CA PHE A 73 4.20 6.84 20.81
C PHE A 73 3.74 6.09 22.07
N SER A 74 2.96 6.73 22.94
CA SER A 74 2.52 6.14 24.20
C SER A 74 1.79 4.80 23.99
N ALA A 75 0.93 4.71 22.97
CA ALA A 75 0.21 3.50 22.63
C ALA A 75 1.12 2.30 22.28
N TRP A 76 2.32 2.56 21.75
CA TRP A 76 3.31 1.53 21.39
C TRP A 76 4.23 1.20 22.53
N GLN A 77 4.59 2.20 23.34
CA GLN A 77 5.43 2.02 24.52
C GLN A 77 4.72 1.22 25.62
N GLN A 78 3.39 1.28 25.68
CA GLN A 78 2.57 0.51 26.61
C GLN A 78 2.44 -0.98 26.25
N GLN A 79 2.89 -1.39 25.06
CA GLN A 79 2.81 -2.78 24.61
C GLN A 79 4.16 -3.50 24.83
N PRO A 80 4.15 -4.84 24.98
CA PRO A 80 5.40 -5.60 24.97
C PRO A 80 6.23 -5.30 23.73
N VAL A 81 7.55 -5.16 23.87
CA VAL A 81 8.46 -4.77 22.76
C VAL A 81 8.25 -5.64 21.52
N PHE A 82 8.11 -6.95 21.70
CA PHE A 82 7.84 -7.88 20.59
C PHE A 82 6.54 -7.55 19.85
N THR A 83 5.48 -7.20 20.57
CA THR A 83 4.20 -6.79 19.97
C THR A 83 4.35 -5.53 19.14
N SER A 84 5.08 -4.54 19.65
CA SER A 84 5.32 -3.27 18.93
C SER A 84 6.16 -3.50 17.68
N ILE A 85 7.24 -4.27 17.77
CA ILE A 85 8.07 -4.65 16.61
C ILE A 85 7.23 -5.40 15.56
N ALA A 86 6.45 -6.39 15.97
CA ALA A 86 5.60 -7.16 15.07
C ALA A 86 4.56 -6.28 14.36
N ARG A 87 3.97 -5.32 15.09
CA ARG A 87 3.01 -4.36 14.52
C ARG A 87 3.67 -3.38 13.55
N VAL A 88 4.84 -2.84 13.88
CA VAL A 88 5.59 -1.95 12.97
C VAL A 88 5.97 -2.72 11.71
N PHE A 89 6.52 -3.93 11.84
CA PHE A 89 6.82 -4.78 10.68
C PHE A 89 5.58 -5.03 9.81
N ALA A 90 4.45 -5.37 10.44
CA ALA A 90 3.20 -5.61 9.74
C ALA A 90 2.70 -4.37 8.99
N VAL A 91 2.60 -3.22 9.67
CA VAL A 91 1.99 -2.00 9.12
C VAL A 91 2.92 -1.30 8.14
N VAL A 92 4.22 -1.23 8.44
CA VAL A 92 5.19 -0.45 7.64
C VAL A 92 5.77 -1.26 6.50
N MET A 93 5.89 -2.59 6.61
CA MET A 93 6.54 -3.41 5.57
C MET A 93 5.60 -4.44 4.95
N ALA A 94 5.07 -5.38 5.73
CA ALA A 94 4.32 -6.51 5.17
C ALA A 94 2.99 -6.06 4.53
N GLY A 95 2.27 -5.12 5.16
CA GLY A 95 1.02 -4.53 4.69
C GLY A 95 1.17 -3.87 3.33
N PRO A 96 2.08 -2.87 3.17
CA PRO A 96 2.36 -2.25 1.89
C PRO A 96 2.70 -3.25 0.78
N VAL A 97 3.55 -4.24 1.06
CA VAL A 97 3.86 -5.29 0.07
C VAL A 97 2.61 -6.09 -0.31
N ALA A 98 1.83 -6.53 0.67
CA ALA A 98 0.61 -7.32 0.44
C ALA A 98 -0.44 -6.54 -0.37
N GLU A 99 -0.68 -5.29 0.00
CA GLU A 99 -1.67 -4.43 -0.64
C GLU A 99 -1.25 -4.04 -2.05
N GLU A 100 0.00 -3.64 -2.27
CA GLU A 100 0.46 -3.31 -3.62
C GLU A 100 0.49 -4.55 -4.52
N MET A 101 0.89 -5.72 -4.02
CA MET A 101 0.79 -6.97 -4.77
C MET A 101 -0.65 -7.34 -5.13
N LEU A 102 -1.59 -7.18 -4.20
CA LEU A 102 -3.00 -7.50 -4.45
C LEU A 102 -3.64 -6.50 -5.41
N PHE A 103 -3.59 -5.21 -5.08
CA PHE A 103 -4.34 -4.20 -5.82
C PHE A 103 -3.64 -3.81 -7.13
N ARG A 104 -2.34 -3.52 -7.09
CA ARG A 104 -1.60 -2.98 -8.25
C ARG A 104 -0.93 -4.09 -9.06
N GLY A 105 -0.46 -5.16 -8.39
CA GLY A 105 0.09 -6.34 -9.04
C GLY A 105 -1.00 -7.20 -9.69
N LEU A 106 -1.94 -7.71 -8.91
CA LEU A 106 -2.94 -8.68 -9.37
C LEU A 106 -4.18 -8.02 -9.99
N LEU A 107 -4.94 -7.23 -9.22
CA LEU A 107 -6.26 -6.73 -9.63
C LEU A 107 -6.16 -5.75 -10.80
N LEU A 108 -5.24 -4.78 -10.74
CA LEU A 108 -5.02 -3.82 -11.82
C LEU A 108 -4.56 -4.52 -13.11
N THR A 109 -3.62 -5.46 -13.03
CA THR A 109 -3.18 -6.25 -14.19
C THR A 109 -4.33 -7.06 -14.77
N ARG A 110 -5.15 -7.69 -13.92
CA ARG A 110 -6.30 -8.47 -14.36
C ARG A 110 -7.34 -7.61 -15.08
N LEU A 111 -7.68 -6.44 -14.53
CA LEU A 111 -8.61 -5.49 -15.15
C LEU A 111 -8.09 -4.95 -16.48
N LYS A 112 -6.80 -4.60 -16.57
CA LYS A 112 -6.21 -4.15 -17.85
C LYS A 112 -6.30 -5.23 -18.93
N ARG A 113 -6.19 -6.51 -18.56
CA ARG A 113 -6.32 -7.65 -19.48
C ARG A 113 -7.75 -7.91 -19.96
N THR A 114 -8.79 -7.32 -19.36
CA THR A 114 -10.15 -7.40 -19.90
C THR A 114 -10.38 -6.42 -21.06
N GLY A 115 -9.39 -5.57 -21.37
CA GLY A 115 -9.51 -4.50 -22.36
C GLY A 115 -10.11 -3.21 -21.80
N LEU A 116 -10.39 -3.15 -20.49
CA LEU A 116 -10.86 -1.93 -19.84
C LEU A 116 -9.80 -0.82 -19.97
N ASN A 117 -10.27 0.42 -20.15
CA ASN A 117 -9.39 1.58 -20.22
C ASN A 117 -8.44 1.63 -19.00
N PRO A 118 -7.13 1.89 -19.18
CA PRO A 118 -6.16 1.89 -18.08
C PRO A 118 -6.49 2.87 -16.95
N TRP A 119 -7.04 4.05 -17.28
CA TRP A 119 -7.43 5.07 -16.31
C TRP A 119 -8.67 4.64 -15.53
N MET A 120 -9.65 4.03 -16.20
CA MET A 120 -10.81 3.44 -15.51
C MET A 120 -10.40 2.29 -14.59
N SER A 121 -9.48 1.44 -15.05
CA SER A 121 -8.94 0.34 -14.24
C SER A 121 -8.23 0.88 -13.00
N LEU A 122 -7.44 1.95 -13.15
CA LEU A 122 -6.79 2.63 -12.03
C LEU A 122 -7.80 3.19 -11.03
N LEU A 123 -8.82 3.91 -11.51
CA LEU A 123 -9.86 4.50 -10.67
C LEU A 123 -10.60 3.42 -9.89
N LEU A 124 -11.03 2.34 -10.55
CA LEU A 124 -11.75 1.24 -9.88
C LEU A 124 -10.91 0.56 -8.81
N VAL A 125 -9.66 0.22 -9.12
CA VAL A 125 -8.74 -0.41 -8.14
C VAL A 125 -8.47 0.53 -6.97
N THR A 126 -8.26 1.81 -7.25
CA THR A 126 -7.99 2.81 -6.21
C THR A 126 -9.20 3.03 -5.32
N SER A 127 -10.41 3.11 -5.91
CA SER A 127 -11.66 3.20 -5.15
C SER A 127 -11.90 1.96 -4.30
N ALA A 128 -11.65 0.76 -4.83
CA ALA A 128 -11.76 -0.47 -4.06
C ALA A 128 -10.76 -0.51 -2.89
N TRP A 129 -9.52 -0.06 -3.11
CA TRP A 129 -8.49 0.03 -2.07
C TRP A 129 -8.83 1.08 -1.00
N ALA A 130 -9.27 2.26 -1.37
CA ALA A 130 -9.72 3.26 -0.39
C ALA A 130 -10.96 2.77 0.36
N GLY A 131 -11.87 2.07 -0.33
CA GLY A 131 -13.11 1.56 0.22
C GLY A 131 -12.97 0.43 1.23
N ILE A 132 -11.79 -0.20 1.40
CA ILE A 132 -11.57 -1.16 2.51
C ILE A 132 -11.20 -0.47 3.83
N HIS A 133 -10.89 0.83 3.81
CA HIS A 133 -10.47 1.63 4.97
C HIS A 133 -11.65 2.31 5.68
N VAL A 134 -12.79 1.60 5.78
CA VAL A 134 -14.06 2.13 6.30
C VAL A 134 -14.03 2.48 7.79
N GLU A 135 -12.99 2.06 8.50
CA GLU A 135 -12.74 2.42 9.90
C GLU A 135 -12.35 3.89 10.08
N TYR A 136 -11.94 4.58 9.02
CA TYR A 136 -11.56 5.98 9.06
C TYR A 136 -12.72 6.92 8.68
N SER A 137 -12.57 8.21 9.01
CA SER A 137 -13.53 9.23 8.58
C SER A 137 -13.48 9.42 7.05
N TRP A 138 -14.58 9.91 6.47
CA TRP A 138 -14.66 10.18 5.03
C TRP A 138 -13.55 11.10 4.51
N GLY A 139 -13.12 12.08 5.32
CA GLY A 139 -11.99 12.96 4.97
C GLY A 139 -10.67 12.20 4.84
N ILE A 140 -10.40 11.28 5.78
CA ILE A 140 -9.20 10.43 5.73
C ILE A 140 -9.29 9.43 4.57
N ILE A 141 -10.46 8.82 4.33
CA ILE A 141 -10.67 7.92 3.18
C ILE A 141 -10.42 8.66 1.85
N PHE A 142 -10.82 9.92 1.74
CA PHE A 142 -10.53 10.75 0.56
C PHE A 142 -9.02 11.00 0.39
N LEU A 143 -8.30 11.23 1.50
CA LEU A 143 -6.84 11.37 1.53
C LEU A 143 -6.14 10.08 1.12
N ILE A 144 -6.64 8.94 1.60
CA ILE A 144 -6.21 7.58 1.21
C ILE A 144 -6.48 7.37 -0.28
N PHE A 145 -7.65 7.74 -0.81
CA PHE A 145 -7.93 7.65 -2.24
C PHE A 145 -6.90 8.44 -3.07
N GLY A 146 -6.57 9.67 -2.67
CA GLY A 146 -5.52 10.47 -3.32
C GLY A 146 -4.14 9.80 -3.26
N ASN A 147 -3.76 9.24 -2.11
CA ASN A 147 -2.55 8.41 -1.97
C ASN A 147 -2.57 7.24 -2.97
N GLY A 148 -3.68 6.51 -3.03
CA GLY A 148 -3.84 5.36 -3.90
C GLY A 148 -3.72 5.69 -5.40
N LEU A 149 -4.15 6.88 -5.82
CA LEU A 149 -3.93 7.40 -7.16
C LEU A 149 -2.44 7.64 -7.43
N LEU A 150 -1.73 8.31 -6.52
CA LEU A 150 -0.29 8.55 -6.68
C LEU A 150 0.50 7.25 -6.74
N LEU A 151 0.17 6.26 -5.89
CA LEU A 151 0.76 4.93 -5.95
C LEU A 151 0.55 4.28 -7.34
N GLY A 152 -0.68 4.29 -7.85
CA GLY A 152 -0.97 3.75 -9.17
C GLY A 152 -0.29 4.49 -10.32
N LEU A 153 -0.24 5.83 -10.29
CA LEU A 153 0.49 6.65 -11.25
C LEU A 153 2.00 6.39 -11.22
N SER A 154 2.55 6.15 -10.02
CA SER A 154 3.95 5.82 -9.84
C SER A 154 4.30 4.48 -10.50
N LEU A 155 3.41 3.49 -10.43
CA LEU A 155 3.55 2.24 -11.17
C LEU A 155 3.48 2.46 -12.69
N TYR A 156 2.50 3.22 -13.18
CA TYR A 156 2.31 3.44 -14.62
C TYR A 156 3.53 4.07 -15.29
N SER A 157 4.14 5.06 -14.63
CA SER A 157 5.28 5.81 -15.14
C SER A 157 6.61 5.09 -14.93
N SER A 158 6.83 4.48 -13.75
CA SER A 158 8.09 3.80 -13.45
C SER A 158 8.18 2.39 -14.04
N ARG A 159 7.04 1.79 -14.41
CA ARG A 159 6.93 0.38 -14.81
C ARG A 159 7.56 -0.57 -13.79
N SER A 160 7.44 -0.24 -12.51
CA SER A 160 7.99 -1.03 -11.41
C SER A 160 7.04 -1.00 -10.22
N LEU A 161 6.63 -2.19 -9.75
CA LEU A 161 5.83 -2.32 -8.53
C LEU A 161 6.64 -2.02 -7.26
N LEU A 162 7.97 -2.01 -7.36
CA LEU A 162 8.82 -1.60 -6.24
C LEU A 162 8.62 -0.12 -5.89
N VAL A 163 8.30 0.74 -6.86
CA VAL A 163 8.08 2.17 -6.59
C VAL A 163 6.88 2.41 -5.67
N PRO A 164 5.65 1.97 -6.00
CA PRO A 164 4.53 2.16 -5.08
C PRO A 164 4.73 1.42 -3.75
N ILE A 165 5.37 0.24 -3.73
CA ILE A 165 5.71 -0.44 -2.46
C ILE A 165 6.55 0.47 -1.58
N LEU A 166 7.64 1.04 -2.11
CA LEU A 166 8.53 1.91 -1.33
C LEU A 166 7.83 3.20 -0.89
N LEU A 167 7.02 3.82 -1.74
CA LEU A 167 6.25 5.01 -1.38
C LEU A 167 5.22 4.70 -0.27
N HIS A 168 4.56 3.55 -0.35
CA HIS A 168 3.59 3.12 0.65
C HIS A 168 4.28 2.77 1.98
N ILE A 169 5.46 2.15 1.96
CA ILE A 169 6.30 1.97 3.16
C ILE A 169 6.64 3.34 3.79
N ILE A 170 7.01 4.33 2.99
CA ILE A 170 7.30 5.70 3.47
C ILE A 170 6.05 6.33 4.10
N TRP A 171 4.88 6.23 3.42
CA TRP A 171 3.61 6.72 3.95
C TRP A 171 3.32 6.09 5.30
N ASN A 172 3.34 4.76 5.39
CA ASN A 172 3.01 4.05 6.63
C ASN A 172 4.04 4.29 7.73
N GLY A 173 5.32 4.45 7.38
CA GLY A 173 6.36 4.83 8.32
C GLY A 173 6.18 6.23 8.90
N TYR A 174 5.64 7.17 8.13
CA TYR A 174 5.23 8.50 8.62
C TYR A 174 3.90 8.43 9.38
N ALA A 175 2.98 7.57 8.92
CA ALA A 175 1.63 7.34 9.45
C ALA A 175 1.61 6.53 10.76
N VAL A 176 2.74 5.95 11.18
CA VAL A 176 2.83 5.12 12.38
C VAL A 176 3.46 5.91 13.51
N TRP A 177 2.69 6.15 14.57
CA TRP A 177 3.15 6.67 15.85
C TRP A 177 2.30 6.11 16.95
#